data_AF-A0A5Q4FNV7-F1
#
_entry.id   AF-A0A5Q4FNV7-F1
#
_cell.length_a   1.000
_cell.length_b   1.000
_cell.length_c   1.000
_cell.angle_alpha   90.00
_cell.angle_beta   90.00
_cell.angle_gamma   90.00
#
_symmetry.space_group_name_H-M   'P 1'
#
loop_
_entity.id
_entity.type
_entity.pdbx_description
1 polymer ?
#
loop_
_entity_poly.entity_id
_entity_poly.type
_entity_poly.pdbx_seq_one_letter_code
_entity_poly.pdbx_strand_id
1 'polypeptide(L)'
;MMMPVFPVMLAFFTLVNPDSVPITVLGLFPLTSYAVLPARMVMTQVMWWEPVVALLLLAGTVHLFRVAAGRIFSTAIMMVGKEPSLKEMFYWFRRV
;
A
#
# COMPACT_ATOMS: atom_id res chain seq x y z
N MET A 1 -15.62 -7.83 -7.57
CA MET A 1 -15.73 -6.41 -7.13
C MET A 1 -15.50 -6.28 -5.61
N MET A 2 -14.41 -6.84 -5.05
CA MET A 2 -14.20 -6.88 -3.57
C MET A 2 -12.86 -6.30 -3.09
N MET A 3 -12.00 -5.82 -3.99
CA MET A 3 -10.64 -5.38 -3.62
C MET A 3 -10.60 -4.19 -2.62
N PRO A 4 -11.50 -3.18 -2.68
CA PRO A 4 -11.44 -2.04 -1.75
C PRO A 4 -12.13 -2.28 -0.40
N VAL A 5 -12.77 -3.45 -0.17
CA VAL A 5 -13.61 -3.65 1.03
C VAL A 5 -12.75 -3.71 2.30
N PHE A 6 -11.60 -4.37 2.24
CA PHE A 6 -10.76 -4.59 3.41
C PHE A 6 -10.23 -3.28 4.05
N PRO A 7 -9.61 -2.34 3.30
CA PRO A 7 -9.20 -1.05 3.85
C PRO A 7 -10.37 -0.22 4.42
N VAL A 8 -11.53 -0.27 3.76
CA VAL A 8 -12.72 0.46 4.21
C VAL A 8 -13.27 -0.12 5.51
N MET A 9 -13.28 -1.46 5.65
CA MET A 9 -13.65 -2.10 6.92
C MET A 9 -12.74 -1.67 8.07
N LEU A 10 -11.43 -1.53 7.81
CA LEU A 10 -10.49 -1.07 8.83
C LEU A 10 -10.73 0.39 9.24
N ALA A 11 -11.23 1.23 8.33
CA ALA A 11 -11.58 2.61 8.64
C ALA A 11 -12.71 2.71 9.67
N PHE A 12 -13.62 1.74 9.79
CA PHE A 12 -14.67 1.79 10.81
C PHE A 12 -14.12 1.76 12.25
N PHE A 13 -12.92 1.22 12.48
CA PHE A 13 -12.30 1.27 13.80
C PHE A 13 -11.95 2.70 14.25
N THR A 14 -11.89 3.68 13.33
CA THR A 14 -11.71 5.10 13.67
C THR A 14 -12.90 5.65 14.45
N LEU A 15 -14.09 5.06 14.32
CA LEU A 15 -15.30 5.49 15.04
C LEU A 15 -15.20 5.20 16.54
N VAL A 16 -14.42 4.19 16.92
CA VAL A 16 -14.29 3.78 18.32
C VAL A 16 -13.16 4.55 19.01
N ASN A 17 -11.97 4.59 18.41
CA ASN A 17 -10.79 5.25 18.99
C ASN A 17 -9.88 5.85 17.89
N PRO A 18 -10.17 7.06 17.41
CA PRO A 18 -9.47 7.66 16.27
C PRO A 18 -7.99 7.99 16.56
N ASP A 19 -7.64 8.28 17.82
CA ASP A 19 -6.27 8.67 18.20
C ASP A 19 -5.40 7.48 18.66
N SER A 20 -5.90 6.26 18.50
CA SER A 20 -5.16 5.06 18.90
C SER A 20 -3.98 4.78 17.95
N VAL A 21 -2.88 4.28 18.52
CA VAL A 21 -1.65 3.94 17.77
C VAL A 21 -1.93 3.03 16.55
N PRO A 22 -2.76 1.98 16.63
CA PRO A 22 -3.05 1.14 15.47
C PRO A 22 -3.71 1.91 14.32
N ILE A 23 -4.61 2.86 14.63
CA ILE A 23 -5.30 3.66 13.62
C ILE A 23 -4.36 4.67 12.97
N THR A 24 -3.46 5.27 13.75
CA THR A 24 -2.41 6.14 13.19
C THR A 24 -1.51 5.37 12.23
N VAL A 25 -1.08 4.15 12.59
CA VAL A 25 -0.29 3.29 11.70
C VAL A 25 -1.05 2.92 10.43
N LEU A 26 -2.32 2.51 10.56
CA LEU A 26 -3.17 2.20 9.40
C LEU A 26 -3.47 3.43 8.52
N GLY A 27 -3.49 4.63 9.10
CA GLY A 27 -3.61 5.90 8.39
C GLY A 27 -2.38 6.26 7.57
N LEU A 28 -1.20 5.74 7.92
CA LEU A 28 0.06 5.97 7.19
C LEU A 28 0.43 4.80 6.25
N PHE A 29 -0.09 3.61 6.50
CA PHE A 29 0.23 2.43 5.69
C PHE A 29 -0.39 2.56 4.28
N PRO A 30 0.41 2.48 3.19
CA PRO A 30 -0.03 2.81 1.82
C PRO A 30 -1.37 2.19 1.41
N LEU A 31 -1.56 0.89 1.64
CA LEU A 31 -2.76 0.18 1.19
C LEU A 31 -4.03 0.57 1.96
N THR A 32 -3.90 1.11 3.18
CA THR A 32 -5.04 1.44 4.05
C THR A 32 -5.24 2.94 4.25
N SER A 33 -4.19 3.73 4.01
CA SER A 33 -4.13 5.18 4.23
C SER A 33 -5.26 5.93 3.54
N TYR A 34 -5.61 5.56 2.30
CA TYR A 34 -6.65 6.23 1.51
C TYR A 34 -8.06 6.16 2.15
N ALA A 35 -8.31 5.14 2.99
CA ALA A 35 -9.59 4.95 3.66
C ALA A 35 -9.54 5.43 5.11
N VAL A 36 -8.48 5.06 5.84
CA VAL A 36 -8.38 5.29 7.29
C VAL A 36 -8.05 6.75 7.62
N LEU A 37 -7.16 7.39 6.86
CA LEU A 37 -6.72 8.76 7.17
C LEU A 37 -7.83 9.80 6.96
N PRO A 38 -8.59 9.80 5.84
CA PRO A 38 -9.71 10.72 5.68
C PRO A 38 -10.81 10.49 6.72
N ALA A 39 -11.13 9.23 7.04
CA ALA A 39 -12.09 8.90 8.09
C ALA A 39 -11.66 9.49 9.45
N ARG A 40 -10.36 9.40 9.76
CA ARG A 40 -9.79 9.97 10.97
C ARG A 40 -9.79 11.50 10.97
N MET A 41 -9.49 12.15 9.85
CA MET A 41 -9.54 13.63 9.72
C MET A 41 -10.94 14.22 9.99
N VAL A 42 -12.01 13.46 9.74
CA VAL A 42 -13.38 13.89 10.05
C VAL A 42 -13.67 13.76 11.55
N MET A 43 -13.08 12.76 12.21
CA MET A 43 -13.38 12.41 13.60
C MET A 43 -12.49 13.13 14.62
N THR A 44 -11.25 13.47 14.25
CA THR A 44 -10.25 14.08 15.14
C THR A 44 -9.38 15.10 14.41
N GLN A 45 -8.64 15.91 15.18
CA GLN A 45 -7.65 16.84 14.65
C GLN A 45 -6.35 16.09 14.35
N VAL A 46 -6.12 15.82 13.07
CA VAL A 46 -4.90 15.17 12.57
C VAL A 46 -3.82 16.23 12.31
N MET A 47 -2.57 15.92 12.64
CA MET A 47 -1.46 16.84 12.35
C MET A 47 -1.26 17.03 10.84
N TRP A 48 -0.92 18.25 10.44
CA TRP A 48 -0.80 18.65 9.03
C TRP A 48 0.20 17.83 8.22
N TRP A 49 1.21 17.23 8.87
CA TRP A 49 2.23 16.43 8.20
C TRP A 49 1.76 15.02 7.86
N GLU A 50 0.74 14.49 8.55
CA GLU A 50 0.32 13.10 8.37
C GLU A 50 -0.25 12.83 6.96
N PRO A 51 -1.12 13.68 6.38
CA PRO A 51 -1.57 13.50 5.00
C PRO A 51 -0.43 13.58 3.99
N VAL A 52 0.54 14.46 4.21
CA VAL A 52 1.71 14.62 3.33
C VAL A 52 2.56 13.34 3.36
N VAL A 53 2.86 12.82 4.55
CA VAL A 53 3.63 11.57 4.70
C VAL A 53 2.87 10.39 4.10
N ALA A 54 1.57 10.26 4.35
CA ALA A 54 0.75 9.20 3.77
C ALA A 54 0.75 9.25 2.23
N LEU A 55 0.61 10.43 1.63
CA LEU A 55 0.67 10.61 0.18
C LEU A 55 2.05 10.26 -0.39
N LEU A 56 3.13 10.65 0.27
CA LEU A 56 4.49 10.30 -0.16
C LEU A 56 4.73 8.79 -0.09
N LEU A 57 4.30 8.14 1.00
CA LEU A 57 4.38 6.69 1.16
C LEU A 57 3.55 5.95 0.11
N LEU A 58 2.32 6.41 -0.14
CA LEU A 58 1.44 5.87 -1.19
C LEU A 58 2.09 5.99 -2.57
N ALA A 59 2.53 7.19 -2.94
CA ALA A 59 3.16 7.44 -4.24
C ALA A 59 4.45 6.63 -4.42
N GLY A 60 5.30 6.58 -3.39
CA GLY A 60 6.52 5.79 -3.39
C GLY A 60 6.24 4.29 -3.54
N THR A 61 5.21 3.79 -2.87
CA THR A 61 4.80 2.39 -2.95
C THR A 61 4.26 2.06 -4.34
N VAL A 62 3.38 2.89 -4.90
CA VAL A 62 2.87 2.72 -6.27
C VAL A 62 4.02 2.74 -7.28
N HIS A 63 4.97 3.65 -7.14
CA HIS A 63 6.14 3.72 -8.00
C HIS A 63 6.99 2.43 -7.91
N LEU A 64 7.25 1.96 -6.69
CA LEU A 64 8.01 0.74 -6.44
C LEU A 64 7.33 -0.48 -7.06
N PHE A 65 6.02 -0.64 -6.86
CA PHE A 65 5.26 -1.75 -7.47
C PHE A 65 5.21 -1.66 -8.98
N ARG A 66 5.06 -0.45 -9.55
CA ARG A 66 5.11 -0.24 -11.01
C ARG A 66 6.45 -0.68 -11.58
N VAL A 67 7.56 -0.27 -10.98
CA VAL A 67 8.91 -0.64 -11.43
C VAL A 67 9.14 -2.14 -11.27
N ALA A 68 8.75 -2.72 -10.13
CA ALA A 68 8.87 -4.16 -9.88
C ALA A 68 8.06 -4.98 -10.89
N ALA A 69 6.81 -4.61 -11.14
CA ALA A 69 5.93 -5.28 -12.10
C ALA A 69 6.50 -5.20 -13.52
N GLY A 70 6.97 -4.03 -13.96
CA GLY A 70 7.61 -3.86 -15.27
C GLY A 70 8.84 -4.76 -15.43
N ARG A 71 9.75 -4.76 -14.44
CA ARG A 71 10.98 -5.59 -14.46
C ARG A 71 10.68 -7.09 -14.50
N ILE A 72 9.74 -7.54 -13.69
CA ILE A 72 9.33 -8.94 -13.63
C ILE A 72 8.67 -9.34 -14.95
N PHE A 73 7.76 -8.52 -15.48
CA PHE A 73 7.06 -8.80 -16.73
C PHE A 73 8.02 -8.87 -17.93
N SER A 74 8.95 -7.93 -18.05
CA SER A 74 9.97 -7.94 -19.12
C SER A 74 10.86 -9.19 -19.07
N THR A 75 11.12 -9.74 -17.89
CA THR A 75 11.90 -10.98 -17.75
C THR A 75 11.04 -12.22 -18.04
N ALA A 76 9.82 -12.24 -17.50
CA ALA A 76 8.89 -13.36 -17.61
C ALA A 76 8.43 -13.61 -19.06
N ILE A 77 8.27 -12.57 -19.88
CA ILE A 77 7.84 -12.72 -21.28
C ILE A 77 8.86 -13.46 -22.16
N MET A 78 10.14 -13.47 -21.77
CA MET A 78 11.19 -14.22 -22.46
C MET A 78 11.24 -15.69 -22.04
N MET A 79 10.47 -16.10 -21.03
CA MET A 79 10.41 -17.48 -20.56
C MET A 79 9.33 -18.24 -21.31
N VAL A 80 9.70 -19.39 -21.88
CA VAL A 80 8.77 -20.30 -22.55
C VAL A 80 8.79 -21.65 -21.82
N GLY A 81 7.62 -22.17 -21.47
CA GLY A 81 7.46 -23.52 -20.92
C GLY A 81 7.80 -23.71 -19.44
N LYS A 82 8.14 -22.64 -18.70
CA LYS A 82 8.36 -22.69 -17.25
C LYS A 82 7.66 -21.53 -16.55
N GLU A 83 6.84 -21.85 -15.55
CA GLU A 83 6.32 -20.83 -14.63
C GLU A 83 7.42 -20.39 -13.66
N PRO A 84 7.66 -19.07 -13.52
CA PRO A 84 8.69 -18.55 -12.65
C PRO A 84 8.34 -18.78 -11.18
N SER A 85 9.30 -19.29 -10.40
CA SER A 85 9.13 -19.41 -8.95
C SER A 85 9.30 -18.07 -8.23
N LEU A 86 8.71 -17.91 -7.04
CA LEU A 86 8.85 -16.69 -6.22
C LEU A 86 10.32 -16.33 -5.94
N LYS A 87 11.19 -17.33 -5.79
CA LYS A 87 12.64 -17.13 -5.58
C LYS A 87 13.30 -16.51 -6.82
N GLU A 88 12.93 -16.98 -8.01
CA GLU A 88 13.45 -16.46 -9.29
C GLU A 88 12.94 -15.04 -9.56
N MET A 89 11.66 -14.78 -9.31
CA MET A 89 11.08 -13.43 -9.44
C MET A 89 11.80 -12.42 -8.54
N PHE A 90 12.08 -12.80 -7.30
CA PHE A 90 12.82 -11.94 -6.35
C PHE A 90 14.29 -11.76 -6.74
N TYR A 91 14.92 -12.80 -7.31
CA TYR A 91 16.26 -12.71 -7.85
C TYR A 91 16.35 -11.72 -9.02
N TRP A 92 15.40 -11.77 -9.97
CA TRP A 92 15.37 -10.83 -11.09
C TRP A 92 15.10 -9.39 -10.67
N PHE A 93 14.27 -9.20 -9.66
CA PHE A 93 14.07 -7.88 -9.07
C PHE A 93 15.39 -7.26 -8.56
N ARG A 94 16.30 -8.08 -8.00
CA ARG A 94 17.57 -7.66 -7.39
C ARG A 94 18.76 -7.59 -8.35
N ARG A 95 18.71 -8.24 -9.52
CA ARG A 95 19.89 -8.43 -10.39
C ARG A 95 20.30 -7.18 -11.19
N VAL A 96 19.59 -6.06 -11.04
CA VAL A 96 19.88 -4.78 -11.71
C VAL A 96 19.74 -3.62 -10.73
#